data_AF-A0AB38RPN4-F1
#
_entry.id   AF-A0AB38RPN4-F1
#
_cell.length_a   1.000
_cell.length_b   1.000
_cell.length_c   1.000
_cell.angle_alpha   90.00
_cell.angle_beta   90.00
_cell.angle_gamma   90.00
#
_symmetry.space_group_name_H-M   'P 1'
#
loop_
_entity.id
_entity.type
_entity.pdbx_description
1 polymer ?
#
loop_
_entity_poly.entity_id
_entity_poly.type
_entity_poly.pdbx_seq_one_letter_code
_entity_poly.pdbx_strand_id
1 'polypeptide(L)'
;MKAHLMYRSRDFAAGTELPSHATDLRKDLELDTMLDAMAEGDSFLRGVADAALLTTVTDPDAIIYRQQILRDCFAQPAVVTQMYQLAVEAIEREHKQYYPLLIHSPDPVLHRSIEVLEMFLDMLARLKNIGAEHSAEFTSEGFTTLFTTLARELDDTFFRSARDQLEQLHFPQGALLSATLGEGNKGERYVLHEPPHRRWWERIFAMQEPVSYSFEIADRDIAGAQALGDLKGQGVILVANALAQSADHILSFFRMLRTELGFYIGALNLARHLAALDEPICFPEPTRPGETVFTCTGMYDVALSLTAEDRVVGNDIAADGNTLVMITGANQGGKSRFLRSVGLTQLMMQAGLFAPAQSMRATARPGVYTHFKREEDAAMQRGKLDEELHRMSRTIDLMPTNAMLLCNESFASTNEREGSQIASSILHGLVDTGTTVFFVTHMFDLADSLHTEASDTTLFLRAERRPDGERTFRIIPGAPLPTSFGEDLYQRIFGVRLEHSSLI
;
A
#
# COMPACT_ATOMS: atom_id res chain seq x y z
N MET A 1 16.42 2.44 14.23
CA MET A 1 16.26 3.25 12.99
C MET A 1 14.91 2.94 12.38
N LYS A 2 14.30 3.90 11.67
CA LYS A 2 12.98 3.77 11.03
C LYS A 2 13.06 4.39 9.62
N ALA A 3 12.35 3.83 8.65
CA ALA A 3 12.35 4.32 7.27
C ALA A 3 11.41 5.52 7.09
N HIS A 4 10.16 5.41 7.56
CA HIS A 4 9.17 6.48 7.58
C HIS A 4 8.95 7.15 6.21
N LEU A 5 9.06 6.41 5.13
CA LEU A 5 8.85 6.89 3.76
C LEU A 5 7.35 6.94 3.41
N MET A 6 6.49 6.18 4.08
CA MET A 6 5.03 6.22 3.83
C MET A 6 4.27 7.13 4.80
N TYR A 7 4.80 7.35 6.00
CA TYR A 7 4.28 8.28 7.00
C TYR A 7 5.43 8.86 7.84
N ARG A 8 5.27 10.09 8.32
CA ARG A 8 6.28 10.80 9.13
C ARG A 8 6.60 10.15 10.48
N SER A 9 5.60 9.56 11.13
CA SER A 9 5.65 9.18 12.54
C SER A 9 5.24 7.73 12.84
N ARG A 10 4.98 6.92 11.81
CA ARG A 10 4.58 5.52 11.97
C ARG A 10 5.01 4.66 10.79
N ASP A 11 5.13 3.36 11.03
CA ASP A 11 5.44 2.39 9.99
C ASP A 11 4.19 2.13 9.12
N PHE A 12 4.39 1.91 7.82
CA PHE A 12 3.32 1.36 6.98
C PHE A 12 3.17 -0.15 7.18
N ALA A 13 1.97 -0.57 7.57
CA ALA A 13 1.64 -1.95 7.83
C ALA A 13 0.83 -2.54 6.66
N ALA A 14 1.50 -3.10 5.65
CA ALA A 14 0.84 -3.72 4.50
C ALA A 14 -0.04 -4.95 4.86
N GLY A 15 0.12 -5.51 6.06
CA GLY A 15 -0.64 -6.66 6.55
C GLY A 15 -1.89 -6.34 7.38
N THR A 16 -2.35 -5.09 7.42
CA THR A 16 -3.60 -4.73 8.12
C THR A 16 -4.83 -5.28 7.42
N GLU A 17 -5.88 -5.59 8.20
CA GLU A 17 -7.18 -5.95 7.63
C GLU A 17 -7.69 -4.84 6.72
N LEU A 18 -8.07 -5.23 5.51
CA LEU A 18 -8.63 -4.32 4.52
C LEU A 18 -10.08 -3.95 4.90
N PRO A 19 -10.58 -2.81 4.41
CA PRO A 19 -11.99 -2.46 4.60
C PRO A 19 -12.91 -3.58 4.10
N SER A 20 -14.05 -3.79 4.77
CA SER A 20 -15.00 -4.85 4.42
C SER A 20 -15.54 -4.76 2.98
N HIS A 21 -15.52 -3.57 2.38
CA HIS A 21 -15.94 -3.28 1.01
C HIS A 21 -14.79 -3.37 -0.02
N ALA A 22 -13.59 -3.76 0.38
CA ALA A 22 -12.41 -3.88 -0.49
C ALA A 22 -12.64 -4.78 -1.71
N THR A 23 -13.34 -5.90 -1.53
CA THR A 23 -13.65 -6.84 -2.62
C THR A 23 -14.53 -6.19 -3.69
N ASP A 24 -15.54 -5.43 -3.26
CA ASP A 24 -16.43 -4.72 -4.20
C ASP A 24 -15.68 -3.59 -4.90
N LEU A 25 -14.83 -2.84 -4.19
CA LEU A 25 -13.97 -1.83 -4.82
C LEU A 25 -13.04 -2.41 -5.88
N ARG A 26 -12.34 -3.51 -5.58
CA ARG A 26 -11.44 -4.16 -6.54
C ARG A 26 -12.14 -4.56 -7.81
N LYS A 27 -13.31 -5.19 -7.66
CA LYS A 27 -14.11 -5.67 -8.78
C LYS A 27 -14.71 -4.52 -9.58
N ASP A 28 -15.42 -3.62 -8.91
CA ASP A 28 -16.19 -2.55 -9.55
C ASP A 28 -15.28 -1.52 -10.22
N LEU A 29 -14.10 -1.25 -9.61
CA LEU A 29 -13.10 -0.33 -10.16
C LEU A 29 -12.00 -1.01 -10.99
N GLU A 30 -12.10 -2.32 -11.24
CA GLU A 30 -11.09 -3.11 -11.99
C GLU A 30 -9.64 -2.86 -11.53
N LEU A 31 -9.43 -2.81 -10.22
CA LEU A 31 -8.12 -2.46 -9.63
C LEU A 31 -7.03 -3.50 -9.97
N ASP A 32 -7.43 -4.75 -10.23
CA ASP A 32 -6.49 -5.86 -10.42
C ASP A 32 -5.51 -5.61 -11.57
N THR A 33 -5.97 -5.04 -12.70
CA THR A 33 -5.13 -4.72 -13.86
C THR A 33 -4.05 -3.69 -13.53
N MET A 34 -4.41 -2.65 -12.79
CA MET A 34 -3.44 -1.64 -12.34
C MET A 34 -2.47 -2.24 -11.33
N LEU A 35 -2.97 -3.03 -10.38
CA LEU A 35 -2.14 -3.71 -9.37
C LEU A 35 -1.15 -4.69 -10.01
N ASP A 36 -1.55 -5.39 -11.09
CA ASP A 36 -0.65 -6.28 -11.84
C ASP A 36 0.45 -5.49 -12.56
N ALA A 37 0.12 -4.33 -13.14
CA ALA A 37 1.11 -3.44 -13.74
C ALA A 37 2.07 -2.84 -12.72
N MET A 38 1.61 -2.55 -11.49
CA MET A 38 2.49 -2.15 -10.39
C MET A 38 3.40 -3.30 -9.95
N ALA A 39 2.88 -4.53 -9.93
CA ALA A 39 3.58 -5.69 -9.40
C ALA A 39 4.62 -6.31 -10.34
N GLU A 40 4.38 -6.27 -11.65
CA GLU A 40 5.20 -6.98 -12.66
C GLU A 40 5.41 -8.47 -12.34
N GLY A 41 4.38 -9.11 -11.74
CA GLY A 41 4.44 -10.51 -11.32
C GLY A 41 5.03 -10.76 -9.93
N ASP A 42 5.52 -9.74 -9.23
CA ASP A 42 5.96 -9.84 -7.83
C ASP A 42 4.75 -9.77 -6.87
N SER A 43 4.44 -10.88 -6.23
CA SER A 43 3.31 -10.98 -5.30
C SER A 43 3.46 -10.12 -4.04
N PHE A 44 4.68 -9.84 -3.60
CA PHE A 44 4.95 -8.93 -2.50
C PHE A 44 4.63 -7.49 -2.89
N LEU A 45 5.10 -7.03 -4.07
CA LEU A 45 4.76 -5.70 -4.57
C LEU A 45 3.25 -5.54 -4.79
N ARG A 46 2.58 -6.57 -5.32
CA ARG A 46 1.12 -6.59 -5.46
C ARG A 46 0.42 -6.37 -4.13
N GLY A 47 0.80 -7.12 -3.09
CA GLY A 47 0.20 -7.01 -1.76
C GLY A 47 0.44 -5.63 -1.11
N VAL A 48 1.64 -5.06 -1.29
CA VAL A 48 1.99 -3.73 -0.80
C VAL A 48 1.15 -2.64 -1.49
N ALA A 49 1.05 -2.67 -2.82
CA ALA A 49 0.27 -1.71 -3.61
C ALA A 49 -1.22 -1.77 -3.25
N ASP A 50 -1.76 -2.98 -3.15
CA ASP A 50 -3.13 -3.28 -2.81
C ASP A 50 -3.50 -2.76 -1.41
N ALA A 51 -2.65 -3.03 -0.41
CA ALA A 51 -2.82 -2.48 0.94
C ALA A 51 -2.75 -0.94 0.95
N ALA A 52 -1.84 -0.33 0.19
CA ALA A 52 -1.67 1.12 0.18
C ALA A 52 -2.84 1.85 -0.50
N LEU A 53 -3.41 1.27 -1.57
CA LEU A 53 -4.55 1.83 -2.30
C LEU A 53 -5.87 1.71 -1.54
N LEU A 54 -6.06 0.61 -0.81
CA LEU A 54 -7.29 0.35 -0.08
C LEU A 54 -7.27 0.87 1.37
N THR A 55 -6.11 1.33 1.85
CA THR A 55 -6.01 2.03 3.13
C THR A 55 -6.36 3.50 2.94
N THR A 56 -7.47 3.95 3.51
CA THR A 56 -7.89 5.35 3.43
C THR A 56 -6.90 6.28 4.14
N VAL A 57 -6.43 7.30 3.41
CA VAL A 57 -5.72 8.45 3.97
C VAL A 57 -6.52 9.71 3.62
N THR A 58 -6.94 10.45 4.65
CA THR A 58 -7.73 11.69 4.49
C THR A 58 -6.94 12.97 4.78
N ASP A 59 -5.78 12.84 5.41
CA ASP A 59 -4.92 13.98 5.74
C ASP A 59 -4.15 14.45 4.49
N PRO A 60 -4.38 15.67 4.00
CA PRO A 60 -3.66 16.21 2.84
C PRO A 60 -2.16 16.25 3.04
N ASP A 61 -1.68 16.52 4.27
CA ASP A 61 -0.25 16.61 4.54
C ASP A 61 0.44 15.24 4.43
N ALA A 62 -0.25 14.16 4.86
CA ALA A 62 0.21 12.80 4.67
C ALA A 62 0.24 12.39 3.19
N ILE A 63 -0.77 12.79 2.40
CA ILE A 63 -0.82 12.55 0.95
C ILE A 63 0.34 13.29 0.26
N ILE A 64 0.51 14.58 0.54
CA ILE A 64 1.59 15.42 -0.02
C ILE A 64 2.95 14.87 0.38
N TYR A 65 3.12 14.41 1.62
CA TYR A 65 4.35 13.78 2.08
C TYR A 65 4.74 12.59 1.20
N ARG A 66 3.82 11.65 0.96
CA ARG A 66 4.07 10.51 0.06
C ARG A 66 4.38 10.93 -1.37
N GLN A 67 3.67 11.94 -1.88
CA GLN A 67 3.96 12.48 -3.22
C GLN A 67 5.36 13.10 -3.31
N GLN A 68 5.85 13.74 -2.26
CA GLN A 68 7.23 14.26 -2.22
C GLN A 68 8.26 13.12 -2.28
N ILE A 69 8.04 12.03 -1.52
CA ILE A 69 8.89 10.84 -1.62
C ILE A 69 8.85 10.26 -3.05
N LEU A 70 7.65 10.13 -3.62
CA LEU A 70 7.49 9.59 -4.98
C LEU A 70 8.17 10.48 -6.03
N ARG A 71 8.17 11.81 -5.89
CA ARG A 71 8.91 12.73 -6.78
C ARG A 71 10.41 12.46 -6.75
N ASP A 72 11.00 12.27 -5.56
CA ASP A 72 12.39 11.85 -5.44
C ASP A 72 12.62 10.47 -6.09
N CYS A 73 11.69 9.53 -5.92
CA CYS A 73 11.76 8.22 -6.59
C CYS A 73 11.76 8.33 -8.12
N PHE A 74 10.96 9.24 -8.69
CA PHE A 74 11.00 9.52 -10.13
C PHE A 74 12.30 10.18 -10.58
N ALA A 75 12.90 11.03 -9.75
CA ALA A 75 14.18 11.66 -10.04
C ALA A 75 15.34 10.66 -9.96
N GLN A 76 15.29 9.72 -9.01
CA GLN A 76 16.38 8.78 -8.70
C GLN A 76 15.92 7.31 -8.69
N PRO A 77 15.32 6.78 -9.77
CA PRO A 77 14.75 5.44 -9.78
C PRO A 77 15.80 4.34 -9.58
N ALA A 78 17.03 4.56 -10.07
CA ALA A 78 18.14 3.61 -9.92
C ALA A 78 18.57 3.46 -8.44
N VAL A 79 18.70 4.57 -7.72
CA VAL A 79 19.09 4.59 -6.30
C VAL A 79 18.01 3.94 -5.44
N VAL A 80 16.75 4.28 -5.68
CA VAL A 80 15.61 3.68 -4.97
C VAL A 80 15.53 2.17 -5.21
N THR A 81 15.74 1.73 -6.45
CA THR A 81 15.83 0.30 -6.79
C THR A 81 17.00 -0.38 -6.08
N GLN A 82 18.17 0.25 -6.03
CA GLN A 82 19.33 -0.27 -5.31
C GLN A 82 19.05 -0.44 -3.81
N MET A 83 18.41 0.54 -3.17
CA MET A 83 18.01 0.46 -1.76
C MET A 83 16.98 -0.66 -1.52
N TYR A 84 16.00 -0.79 -2.41
CA TYR A 84 15.00 -1.87 -2.35
C TYR A 84 15.68 -3.25 -2.46
N GLN A 85 16.55 -3.43 -3.44
CA GLN A 85 17.28 -4.69 -3.64
C GLN A 85 18.21 -5.03 -2.48
N LEU A 86 18.84 -4.02 -1.86
CA LEU A 86 19.63 -4.22 -0.64
C LEU A 86 18.76 -4.74 0.52
N ALA A 87 17.55 -4.20 0.68
CA ALA A 87 16.62 -4.68 1.70
C ALA A 87 16.11 -6.10 1.42
N VAL A 88 15.86 -6.45 0.15
CA VAL A 88 15.54 -7.82 -0.28
C VAL A 88 16.70 -8.76 0.03
N GLU A 89 17.92 -8.40 -0.36
CA GLU A 89 19.14 -9.18 -0.13
C GLU A 89 19.36 -9.46 1.37
N ALA A 90 19.18 -8.45 2.22
CA ALA A 90 19.32 -8.60 3.67
C ALA A 90 18.32 -9.63 4.25
N ILE A 91 17.06 -9.59 3.82
CA ILE A 91 16.01 -10.52 4.28
C ILE A 91 16.25 -11.94 3.76
N GLU A 92 16.64 -12.09 2.49
CA GLU A 92 16.88 -13.41 1.89
C GLU A 92 18.12 -14.11 2.46
N ARG A 93 19.19 -13.36 2.72
CA ARG A 93 20.41 -13.91 3.34
C ARG A 93 20.14 -14.39 4.75
N GLU A 94 19.37 -13.62 5.51
CA GLU A 94 18.93 -14.02 6.84
C GLU A 94 18.09 -15.31 6.77
N HIS A 95 17.07 -15.38 5.90
CA HIS A 95 16.27 -16.60 5.71
C HIS A 95 17.09 -17.86 5.37
N LYS A 96 18.15 -17.72 4.55
CA LYS A 96 19.05 -18.84 4.20
C LYS A 96 19.91 -19.30 5.39
N GLN A 97 20.33 -18.37 6.24
CA GLN A 97 20.98 -18.68 7.51
C GLN A 97 19.97 -19.15 8.56
N TYR A 98 18.67 -18.87 8.37
CA TYR A 98 17.61 -19.07 9.35
C TYR A 98 16.79 -20.37 9.21
N TYR A 99 17.29 -21.43 8.57
CA TYR A 99 16.49 -22.67 8.47
C TYR A 99 16.10 -23.20 9.87
N PRO A 100 14.80 -23.42 10.17
CA PRO A 100 14.32 -23.78 11.50
C PRO A 100 14.58 -25.27 11.78
N LEU A 101 15.85 -25.63 11.93
CA LEU A 101 16.23 -26.88 12.59
C LEU A 101 16.11 -26.66 14.10
N LEU A 102 15.48 -27.62 14.79
CA LEU A 102 15.31 -27.71 16.24
C LEU A 102 16.67 -27.66 16.95
N ILE A 103 17.19 -26.46 17.20
CA ILE A 103 18.41 -26.27 18.00
C ILE A 103 17.99 -25.68 19.35
N HIS A 104 17.98 -26.53 20.37
CA HIS A 104 17.58 -26.17 21.74
C HIS A 104 18.77 -25.73 22.62
N SER A 105 19.95 -25.53 22.05
CA SER A 105 21.19 -25.23 22.78
C SER A 105 21.64 -23.76 22.58
N PRO A 106 22.04 -23.03 23.64
CA PRO A 106 22.43 -21.61 23.54
C PRO A 106 23.69 -21.31 22.70
N ASP A 107 24.64 -22.24 22.59
CA ASP A 107 25.92 -22.02 21.90
C ASP A 107 25.75 -21.90 20.36
N PRO A 108 25.00 -22.79 19.67
CA PRO A 108 24.63 -22.57 18.27
C PRO A 108 23.81 -21.30 18.02
N VAL A 109 22.92 -20.93 18.95
CA VAL A 109 22.12 -19.69 18.85
C VAL A 109 23.04 -18.47 18.88
N LEU A 110 24.03 -18.47 19.77
CA LEU A 110 25.04 -17.41 19.84
C LEU A 110 25.82 -17.30 18.54
N HIS A 111 26.44 -18.40 18.08
CA HIS A 111 27.29 -18.38 16.89
C HIS A 111 26.53 -17.88 15.65
N ARG A 112 25.31 -18.39 15.45
CA ARG A 112 24.43 -17.94 14.37
C ARG A 112 24.05 -16.46 14.49
N SER A 113 23.75 -16.00 15.70
CA SER A 113 23.39 -14.58 15.91
C SER A 113 24.56 -13.67 15.58
N ILE A 114 25.80 -14.10 15.85
CA ILE A 114 27.01 -13.38 15.47
C ILE A 114 27.12 -13.30 13.93
N GLU A 115 27.02 -14.43 13.22
CA GLU A 115 27.10 -14.46 11.75
C GLU A 115 26.04 -13.58 11.08
N VAL A 116 24.80 -13.60 11.58
CA VAL A 116 23.70 -12.78 11.07
C VAL A 116 23.97 -11.30 11.32
N LEU A 117 24.47 -10.94 12.50
CA LEU A 117 24.82 -9.54 12.82
C LEU A 117 25.99 -9.03 12.00
N GLU A 118 27.03 -9.82 11.78
CA GLU A 118 28.15 -9.48 10.90
C GLU A 118 27.64 -9.17 9.48
N MET A 119 26.78 -10.05 8.93
CA MET A 119 26.14 -9.84 7.64
C MET A 119 25.30 -8.55 7.61
N PHE A 120 24.51 -8.29 8.66
CA PHE A 120 23.71 -7.07 8.74
C PHE A 120 24.56 -5.81 8.87
N LEU A 121 25.69 -5.83 9.58
CA LEU A 121 26.61 -4.70 9.64
C LEU A 121 27.13 -4.35 8.24
N ASP A 122 27.42 -5.34 7.41
CA ASP A 122 27.81 -5.10 6.01
C ASP A 122 26.67 -4.49 5.18
N MET A 123 25.43 -4.98 5.35
CA MET A 123 24.25 -4.39 4.67
C MET A 123 23.99 -2.96 5.12
N LEU A 124 24.10 -2.66 6.42
CA LEU A 124 23.94 -1.32 6.99
C LEU A 124 25.03 -0.37 6.49
N ALA A 125 26.27 -0.83 6.37
CA ALA A 125 27.37 -0.04 5.81
C ALA A 125 27.11 0.30 4.34
N ARG A 126 26.64 -0.66 3.53
CA ARG A 126 26.23 -0.42 2.14
C ARG A 126 25.09 0.59 2.05
N LEU A 127 24.07 0.48 2.90
CA LEU A 127 22.94 1.41 2.94
C LEU A 127 23.38 2.83 3.33
N LYS A 128 24.25 2.97 4.33
CA LYS A 128 24.87 4.25 4.72
C LYS A 128 25.63 4.87 3.55
N ASN A 129 26.41 4.09 2.82
CA ASN A 129 27.19 4.58 1.69
C ASN A 129 26.30 5.10 0.55
N ILE A 130 25.21 4.40 0.23
CA ILE A 130 24.20 4.89 -0.73
C ILE A 130 23.67 6.26 -0.29
N GLY A 131 23.30 6.39 1.00
CA GLY A 131 22.83 7.67 1.53
C GLY A 131 23.88 8.78 1.51
N ALA A 132 25.14 8.46 1.83
CA ALA A 132 26.23 9.43 1.79
C ALA A 132 26.53 9.93 0.36
N GLU A 133 26.49 9.03 -0.62
CA GLU A 133 26.75 9.34 -2.03
C GLU A 133 25.63 10.17 -2.65
N HIS A 134 24.37 9.82 -2.39
CA HIS A 134 23.22 10.39 -3.10
C HIS A 134 22.38 11.38 -2.30
N SER A 135 22.67 11.62 -1.00
CA SER A 135 21.80 12.47 -0.15
C SER A 135 21.46 13.85 -0.72
N ALA A 136 22.37 14.48 -1.47
CA ALA A 136 22.16 15.79 -2.08
C ALA A 136 21.18 15.77 -3.28
N GLU A 137 20.89 14.59 -3.83
CA GLU A 137 19.99 14.39 -4.97
C GLU A 137 18.52 14.24 -4.54
N PHE A 138 18.27 14.07 -3.24
CA PHE A 138 16.96 13.89 -2.64
C PHE A 138 16.54 15.16 -1.91
N THR A 139 15.27 15.53 -2.06
CA THR A 139 14.74 16.79 -1.50
C THR A 139 13.61 16.57 -0.52
N SER A 140 12.98 15.40 -0.56
CA SER A 140 11.88 15.05 0.31
C SER A 140 12.35 14.87 1.75
N GLU A 141 11.48 15.23 2.68
CA GLU A 141 11.76 15.14 4.11
C GLU A 141 12.07 13.70 4.55
N GLY A 142 11.38 12.70 4.00
CA GLY A 142 11.57 11.31 4.39
C GLY A 142 12.94 10.76 4.02
N PHE A 143 13.38 10.91 2.77
CA PHE A 143 14.72 10.48 2.36
C PHE A 143 15.83 11.28 3.06
N THR A 144 15.66 12.60 3.19
CA THR A 144 16.61 13.46 3.91
C THR A 144 16.76 13.02 5.37
N THR A 145 15.65 12.72 6.04
CA THR A 145 15.64 12.23 7.43
C THR A 145 16.27 10.85 7.54
N LEU A 146 15.96 9.94 6.61
CA LEU A 146 16.54 8.60 6.57
C LEU A 146 18.07 8.67 6.42
N PHE A 147 18.58 9.38 5.43
CA PHE A 147 20.02 9.49 5.19
C PHE A 147 20.75 10.20 6.33
N THR A 148 20.18 11.26 6.88
CA THR A 148 20.75 11.95 8.05
C THR A 148 20.80 11.03 9.27
N THR A 149 19.75 10.23 9.49
CA THR A 149 19.71 9.26 10.59
C THR A 149 20.74 8.16 10.38
N LEU A 150 20.87 7.62 9.16
CA LEU A 150 21.90 6.62 8.85
C LEU A 150 23.31 7.18 9.09
N ALA A 151 23.60 8.41 8.64
CA ALA A 151 24.89 9.04 8.83
C ALA A 151 25.22 9.29 10.32
N ARG A 152 24.21 9.68 11.12
CA ARG A 152 24.37 9.96 12.55
C ARG A 152 24.51 8.70 13.40
N GLU A 153 23.66 7.69 13.16
CA GLU A 153 23.57 6.50 14.02
C GLU A 153 24.57 5.41 13.62
N LEU A 154 25.02 5.38 12.36
CA LEU A 154 25.93 4.36 11.83
C LEU A 154 27.32 4.95 11.55
N ASP A 155 27.89 5.69 12.48
CA ASP A 155 29.23 6.26 12.33
C ASP A 155 30.33 5.18 12.36
N ASP A 156 31.57 5.57 12.07
CA ASP A 156 32.70 4.62 12.03
C ASP A 156 33.06 4.09 13.43
N THR A 157 32.61 4.76 14.49
CA THR A 157 32.79 4.31 15.88
C THR A 157 31.84 3.18 16.19
N PHE A 158 30.57 3.29 15.79
CA PHE A 158 29.56 2.24 15.89
C PHE A 158 30.02 0.96 15.20
N PHE A 159 30.42 1.03 13.92
CA PHE A 159 30.83 -0.15 13.18
C PHE A 159 32.06 -0.85 13.77
N ARG A 160 33.07 -0.08 14.21
CA ARG A 160 34.25 -0.64 14.89
C ARG A 160 33.86 -1.31 16.20
N SER A 161 33.13 -0.61 17.06
CA SER A 161 32.69 -1.15 18.35
C SER A 161 31.85 -2.42 18.20
N ALA A 162 30.92 -2.45 17.23
CA ALA A 162 30.07 -3.61 17.00
C ALA A 162 30.88 -4.81 16.50
N ARG A 163 31.82 -4.60 15.56
CA ARG A 163 32.69 -5.67 15.05
C ARG A 163 33.62 -6.22 16.14
N ASP A 164 34.25 -5.34 16.92
CA ASP A 164 35.12 -5.75 18.03
C ASP A 164 34.36 -6.58 19.07
N GLN A 165 33.12 -6.20 19.39
CA GLN A 165 32.26 -6.97 20.30
C GLN A 165 31.89 -8.34 19.73
N LEU A 166 31.52 -8.43 18.45
CA LEU A 166 31.21 -9.69 17.80
C LEU A 166 32.43 -10.62 17.73
N GLU A 167 33.63 -10.08 17.45
CA GLU A 167 34.88 -10.84 17.44
C GLU A 167 35.20 -11.46 18.81
N GLN A 168 34.99 -10.71 19.90
CA GLN A 168 35.17 -11.22 21.26
C GLN A 168 34.20 -12.36 21.60
N LEU A 169 32.98 -12.31 21.06
CA LEU A 169 31.93 -13.30 21.31
C LEU A 169 32.09 -14.61 20.52
N HIS A 170 33.01 -14.67 19.56
CA HIS A 170 33.50 -15.94 19.00
C HIS A 170 34.37 -16.72 20.00
N PHE A 171 34.74 -16.10 21.13
CA PHE A 171 35.58 -16.69 22.19
C PHE A 171 36.87 -17.35 21.69
N PRO A 172 37.72 -16.65 20.90
CA PRO A 172 38.94 -17.24 20.34
C PRO A 172 39.94 -17.76 21.41
N GLN A 173 39.84 -17.26 22.65
CA GLN A 173 40.66 -17.65 23.79
C GLN A 173 39.90 -18.50 24.83
N GLY A 174 38.69 -18.97 24.49
CA GLY A 174 37.76 -19.61 25.42
C GLY A 174 36.86 -18.62 26.17
N ALA A 175 35.79 -19.12 26.77
CA ALA A 175 34.83 -18.31 27.52
C ALA A 175 35.18 -18.30 29.02
N LEU A 176 35.29 -17.11 29.62
CA LEU A 176 35.51 -16.96 31.05
C LEU A 176 34.16 -16.84 31.78
N LEU A 177 33.83 -17.84 32.59
CA LEU A 177 32.55 -17.93 33.29
C LEU A 177 32.77 -18.02 34.80
N SER A 178 31.89 -17.40 35.58
CA SER A 178 31.75 -17.68 37.01
C SER A 178 30.35 -18.20 37.33
N ALA A 179 30.22 -19.07 38.31
CA ALA A 179 28.94 -19.52 38.86
C ALA A 179 29.03 -19.65 40.39
N THR A 180 27.89 -19.54 41.07
CA THR A 180 27.75 -19.85 42.49
C THR A 180 27.28 -21.30 42.69
N LEU A 181 27.61 -21.93 43.80
CA LEU A 181 27.09 -23.28 44.12
C LEU A 181 25.69 -23.17 44.74
N GLY A 182 24.75 -23.88 44.12
CA GLY A 182 23.37 -24.06 44.56
C GLY A 182 23.13 -25.41 45.22
N GLU A 183 21.86 -25.81 45.26
CA GLU A 183 21.44 -27.07 45.89
C GLU A 183 22.11 -28.29 45.19
N GLY A 184 22.68 -29.19 45.99
CA GLY A 184 23.35 -30.38 45.49
C GLY A 184 24.66 -30.10 44.74
N ASN A 185 25.33 -28.98 45.03
CA ASN A 185 26.56 -28.52 44.36
C ASN A 185 26.41 -28.26 42.85
N LYS A 186 25.17 -28.01 42.38
CA LYS A 186 24.94 -27.56 41.01
C LYS A 186 25.35 -26.11 40.86
N GLY A 187 25.92 -25.73 39.72
CA GLY A 187 26.18 -24.32 39.45
C GLY A 187 24.88 -23.54 39.22
N GLU A 188 24.78 -22.37 39.81
CA GLU A 188 23.71 -21.37 39.69
C GLU A 188 24.32 -19.99 39.39
N ARG A 189 23.50 -19.04 38.89
CA ARG A 189 23.92 -17.65 38.63
C ARG A 189 25.20 -17.54 37.79
N TYR A 190 25.18 -18.15 36.61
CA TYR A 190 26.29 -18.05 35.68
C TYR A 190 26.46 -16.60 35.19
N VAL A 191 27.70 -16.15 35.10
CA VAL A 191 28.09 -14.83 34.59
C VAL A 191 29.21 -15.01 33.60
N LEU A 192 29.02 -14.46 32.40
CA LEU A 192 30.07 -14.33 31.39
C LEU A 192 30.91 -13.08 31.68
N HIS A 193 32.22 -13.25 31.74
CA HIS A 193 33.18 -12.18 31.99
C HIS A 193 33.94 -11.84 30.72
N GLU A 194 34.31 -10.57 30.61
CA GLU A 194 35.30 -10.14 29.63
C GLU A 194 36.66 -10.78 29.98
N PRO A 195 37.37 -11.37 28.99
CA PRO A 195 38.69 -11.93 29.25
C PRO A 195 39.65 -10.82 29.71
N PRO A 196 40.51 -11.07 30.72
CA PRO A 196 41.42 -10.04 31.21
C PRO A 196 42.40 -9.60 30.12
N HIS A 197 42.45 -8.30 29.83
CA HIS A 197 43.50 -7.68 29.00
C HIS A 197 44.87 -7.81 29.68
N ARG A 198 45.53 -8.96 29.57
CA ARG A 198 46.88 -9.15 30.10
C ARG A 198 47.90 -8.53 29.13
N ARG A 199 48.58 -7.46 29.53
CA ARG A 199 49.73 -6.95 28.78
C ARG A 199 50.88 -7.97 28.85
N TRP A 200 51.65 -8.10 27.78
CA TRP A 200 52.74 -9.10 27.72
C TRP A 200 53.74 -8.98 28.88
N TRP A 201 53.98 -7.78 29.39
CA TRP A 201 54.83 -7.54 30.56
C TRP A 201 54.21 -8.07 31.87
N GLU A 202 52.89 -8.05 32.04
CA GLU A 202 52.21 -8.60 33.22
C GLU A 202 52.35 -10.13 33.32
N ARG A 203 52.52 -10.81 32.17
CA ARG A 203 52.86 -12.24 32.13
C ARG A 203 54.28 -12.54 32.61
N ILE A 204 55.19 -11.57 32.53
CA ILE A 204 56.60 -11.72 32.92
C ILE A 204 56.80 -11.46 34.43
N PHE A 205 55.97 -10.59 35.02
CA PHE A 205 56.10 -10.17 36.43
C PHE A 205 55.09 -10.82 37.40
N ALA A 206 54.14 -11.63 36.93
CA ALA A 206 53.21 -12.37 37.78
C ALA A 206 53.91 -13.56 38.48
N MET A 207 54.71 -13.28 39.49
CA MET A 207 55.26 -14.29 40.40
C MET A 207 54.18 -14.69 41.41
N GLN A 208 53.47 -15.77 41.10
CA GLN A 208 52.37 -16.44 41.84
C GLN A 208 51.01 -16.27 41.15
N GLU A 209 50.72 -17.20 40.22
CA GLU A 209 49.33 -17.44 39.82
C GLU A 209 48.57 -18.09 41.00
N PRO A 210 47.33 -17.68 41.27
CA PRO A 210 46.48 -18.37 42.25
C PRO A 210 46.36 -19.85 41.88
N VAL A 211 46.27 -20.73 42.88
CA VAL A 211 46.14 -22.18 42.67
C VAL A 211 44.88 -22.44 41.83
N SER A 212 45.05 -22.66 40.54
CA SER A 212 43.99 -23.00 39.60
C SER A 212 43.90 -24.52 39.48
N TYR A 213 42.75 -25.08 39.83
CA TYR A 213 42.45 -26.47 39.49
C TYR A 213 41.98 -26.53 38.03
N SER A 214 42.70 -27.27 37.20
CA SER A 214 42.35 -27.51 35.79
C SER A 214 41.89 -28.94 35.59
N PHE A 215 40.83 -29.12 34.83
CA PHE A 215 40.36 -30.43 34.36
C PHE A 215 40.40 -30.46 32.83
N GLU A 216 40.88 -31.56 32.26
CA GLU A 216 40.95 -31.79 30.82
C GLU A 216 40.00 -32.93 30.46
N ILE A 217 39.17 -32.73 29.44
CA ILE A 217 38.23 -33.73 28.94
C ILE A 217 38.92 -34.46 27.80
N ALA A 218 38.98 -35.80 27.88
CA ALA A 218 39.60 -36.60 26.84
C ALA A 218 38.83 -36.49 25.51
N ASP A 219 39.55 -36.51 24.37
CA ASP A 219 38.97 -36.31 23.02
C ASP A 219 37.78 -37.20 22.67
N ARG A 220 37.65 -38.38 23.30
CA ARG A 220 36.58 -39.35 23.05
C ARG A 220 35.48 -39.36 24.11
N ASP A 221 35.56 -38.49 25.12
CA ASP A 221 34.54 -38.36 26.16
C ASP A 221 33.42 -37.42 25.71
N ILE A 222 32.46 -38.01 24.99
CA ILE A 222 31.28 -37.29 24.47
C ILE A 222 30.44 -36.73 25.62
N ALA A 223 30.30 -37.47 26.73
CA ALA A 223 29.47 -37.06 27.86
C ALA A 223 30.10 -35.87 28.61
N GLY A 224 31.41 -35.91 28.82
CA GLY A 224 32.16 -34.78 29.37
C GLY A 224 32.07 -33.53 28.49
N ALA A 225 32.28 -33.69 27.18
CA ALA A 225 32.17 -32.58 26.22
C ALA A 225 30.76 -31.96 26.24
N GLN A 226 29.71 -32.78 26.30
CA GLN A 226 28.34 -32.31 26.41
C GLN A 226 28.08 -31.57 27.72
N ALA A 227 28.54 -32.10 28.86
CA ALA A 227 28.40 -31.43 30.16
C ALA A 227 29.12 -30.07 30.22
N LEU A 228 30.31 -29.97 29.62
CA LEU A 228 31.02 -28.69 29.50
C LEU A 228 30.28 -27.72 28.57
N GLY A 229 29.74 -28.22 27.46
CA GLY A 229 28.89 -27.46 26.55
C GLY A 229 27.64 -26.91 27.24
N ASP A 230 26.98 -27.70 28.08
CA ASP A 230 25.80 -27.28 28.85
C ASP A 230 26.16 -26.18 29.87
N LEU A 231 27.29 -26.31 30.57
CA LEU A 231 27.79 -25.27 31.49
C LEU A 231 28.13 -23.97 30.74
N LYS A 232 28.79 -24.07 29.59
CA LYS A 232 29.04 -22.92 28.71
C LYS A 232 27.72 -22.28 28.26
N GLY A 233 26.76 -23.11 27.85
CA GLY A 233 25.42 -22.71 27.42
C GLY A 233 24.70 -21.86 28.47
N GLN A 234 24.75 -22.25 29.75
CA GLN A 234 24.18 -21.46 30.85
C GLN A 234 24.85 -20.09 31.00
N GLY A 235 26.16 -20.01 30.78
CA GLY A 235 26.92 -18.76 30.86
C GLY A 235 26.65 -17.78 29.72
N VAL A 236 26.36 -18.28 28.51
CA VAL A 236 26.22 -17.43 27.31
C VAL A 236 24.77 -17.09 26.97
N ILE A 237 23.77 -17.69 27.64
CA ILE A 237 22.35 -17.54 27.30
C ILE A 237 21.88 -16.08 27.24
N LEU A 238 22.34 -15.23 28.16
CA LEU A 238 21.96 -13.81 28.19
C LEU A 238 22.47 -13.07 26.96
N VAL A 239 23.71 -13.33 26.55
CA VAL A 239 24.33 -12.70 25.38
C VAL A 239 23.71 -13.25 24.09
N ALA A 240 23.50 -14.56 24.01
CA ALA A 240 22.82 -15.19 22.88
C ALA A 240 21.44 -14.55 22.63
N ASN A 241 20.64 -14.38 23.69
CA ASN A 241 19.34 -13.73 23.60
C ASN A 241 19.44 -12.25 23.18
N ALA A 242 20.40 -11.51 23.73
CA ALA A 242 20.60 -10.09 23.39
C ALA A 242 21.01 -9.91 21.92
N LEU A 243 21.90 -10.77 21.40
CA LEU A 243 22.30 -10.74 19.99
C LEU A 243 21.16 -11.16 19.06
N ALA A 244 20.41 -12.21 19.40
CA ALA A 244 19.24 -12.63 18.64
C ALA A 244 18.19 -11.50 18.54
N GLN A 245 17.88 -10.84 19.66
CA GLN A 245 16.99 -9.68 19.68
C GLN A 245 17.53 -8.52 18.83
N SER A 246 18.84 -8.29 18.85
CA SER A 246 19.47 -7.24 18.03
C SER A 246 19.37 -7.55 16.54
N ALA A 247 19.57 -8.81 16.15
CA ALA A 247 19.38 -9.27 14.78
C ALA A 247 17.92 -9.09 14.33
N ASP A 248 16.95 -9.45 15.19
CA ASP A 248 15.52 -9.25 14.93
C ASP A 248 15.17 -7.77 14.72
N HIS A 249 15.75 -6.86 15.51
CA HIS A 249 15.54 -5.42 15.35
C HIS A 249 16.07 -4.90 14.00
N ILE A 250 17.25 -5.36 13.55
CA ILE A 250 17.81 -4.95 12.25
C ILE A 250 17.00 -5.56 11.10
N LEU A 251 16.61 -6.84 11.22
CA LEU A 251 15.74 -7.50 10.25
C LEU A 251 14.39 -6.80 10.12
N SER A 252 13.79 -6.37 11.23
CA SER A 252 12.56 -5.58 11.26
C SER A 252 12.71 -4.26 10.49
N PHE A 253 13.85 -3.57 10.64
CA PHE A 253 14.16 -2.37 9.88
C PHE A 253 14.23 -2.65 8.36
N PHE A 254 14.92 -3.70 7.92
CA PHE A 254 14.97 -4.06 6.49
C PHE A 254 13.60 -4.51 5.94
N ARG A 255 12.79 -5.23 6.71
CA ARG A 255 11.41 -5.59 6.33
C ARG A 255 10.54 -4.35 6.11
N MET A 256 10.63 -3.38 7.00
CA MET A 256 9.93 -2.09 6.85
C MET A 256 10.43 -1.33 5.63
N LEU A 257 11.75 -1.17 5.48
CA LEU A 257 12.36 -0.46 4.37
C LEU A 257 11.93 -1.08 3.03
N ARG A 258 11.97 -2.42 2.91
CA ARG A 258 11.47 -3.14 1.73
C ARG A 258 9.99 -2.87 1.47
N THR A 259 9.16 -2.86 2.52
CA THR A 259 7.71 -2.67 2.40
C THR A 259 7.39 -1.26 1.90
N GLU A 260 8.00 -0.23 2.48
CA GLU A 260 7.75 1.16 2.10
C GLU A 260 8.34 1.50 0.74
N LEU A 261 9.57 1.06 0.44
CA LEU A 261 10.15 1.20 -0.89
C LEU A 261 9.38 0.40 -1.94
N GLY A 262 8.85 -0.77 -1.59
CA GLY A 262 8.07 -1.61 -2.49
C GLY A 262 6.84 -0.90 -3.07
N PHE A 263 6.17 -0.06 -2.29
CA PHE A 263 5.08 0.77 -2.80
C PHE A 263 5.56 1.72 -3.91
N TYR A 264 6.69 2.39 -3.68
CA TYR A 264 7.26 3.32 -4.65
C TYR A 264 7.85 2.62 -5.88
N ILE A 265 8.44 1.42 -5.73
CA ILE A 265 8.82 0.57 -6.87
C ILE A 265 7.59 0.23 -7.70
N GLY A 266 6.49 -0.18 -7.08
CA GLY A 266 5.24 -0.45 -7.80
C GLY A 266 4.69 0.79 -8.51
N ALA A 267 4.80 1.97 -7.90
CA ALA A 267 4.42 3.23 -8.54
C ALA A 267 5.28 3.56 -9.78
N LEU A 268 6.60 3.35 -9.70
CA LEU A 268 7.53 3.53 -10.82
C LEU A 268 7.21 2.56 -11.97
N ASN A 269 6.88 1.30 -11.65
CA ASN A 269 6.46 0.30 -12.62
C ASN A 269 5.22 0.75 -13.39
N LEU A 270 4.16 1.14 -12.67
CA LEU A 270 2.93 1.64 -13.30
C LEU A 270 3.18 2.89 -14.15
N ALA A 271 3.97 3.84 -13.66
CA ALA A 271 4.30 5.04 -14.41
C ALA A 271 5.05 4.73 -15.71
N ARG A 272 5.97 3.76 -15.67
CA ARG A 272 6.70 3.28 -16.86
C ARG A 272 5.75 2.65 -17.88
N HIS A 273 4.77 1.87 -17.43
CA HIS A 273 3.74 1.30 -18.30
C HIS A 273 2.88 2.38 -18.95
N LEU A 274 2.43 3.38 -18.18
CA LEU A 274 1.63 4.50 -18.69
C LEU A 274 2.41 5.42 -19.64
N ALA A 275 3.68 5.68 -19.34
CA ALA A 275 4.56 6.47 -20.20
C ALA A 275 4.79 5.79 -21.55
N ALA A 276 4.87 4.46 -21.60
CA ALA A 276 4.97 3.70 -22.85
C ALA A 276 3.71 3.80 -23.74
N LEU A 277 2.58 4.22 -23.16
CA LEU A 277 1.30 4.44 -23.83
C LEU A 277 1.05 5.94 -24.14
N ASP A 278 2.04 6.81 -23.91
CA ASP A 278 1.92 8.28 -24.01
C ASP A 278 0.77 8.87 -23.16
N GLU A 279 0.45 8.23 -22.03
CA GLU A 279 -0.61 8.67 -21.15
C GLU A 279 -0.12 9.69 -20.11
N PRO A 280 -0.85 10.80 -19.92
CA PRO A 280 -0.43 11.86 -19.03
C PRO A 280 -0.64 11.46 -17.57
N ILE A 281 0.33 11.77 -16.72
CA ILE A 281 0.18 11.68 -15.27
C ILE A 281 0.41 13.04 -14.64
N CYS A 282 -0.23 13.32 -13.50
CA CYS A 282 0.02 14.51 -12.70
C CYS A 282 0.10 14.17 -11.23
N PHE A 283 0.78 14.99 -10.43
CA PHE A 283 0.68 14.88 -8.98
C PHE A 283 -0.57 15.64 -8.51
N PRO A 284 -1.59 14.96 -7.98
CA PRO A 284 -2.85 15.59 -7.63
C PRO A 284 -2.69 16.52 -6.42
N GLU A 285 -3.47 17.61 -6.39
CA GLU A 285 -3.52 18.54 -5.27
C GLU A 285 -4.66 18.16 -4.29
N PRO A 286 -4.36 17.52 -3.14
CA PRO A 286 -5.37 17.27 -2.13
C PRO A 286 -5.77 18.59 -1.45
N THR A 287 -7.07 18.84 -1.35
CA THR A 287 -7.61 20.05 -0.71
C THR A 287 -7.81 19.87 0.79
N ARG A 288 -8.08 20.98 1.50
CA ARG A 288 -8.30 20.95 2.94
C ARG A 288 -9.58 20.18 3.29
N PRO A 289 -9.61 19.50 4.45
CA PRO A 289 -10.85 18.93 4.97
C PRO A 289 -11.95 19.99 5.08
N GLY A 290 -13.17 19.63 4.65
CA GLY A 290 -14.34 20.52 4.70
C GLY A 290 -14.66 21.24 3.39
N GLU A 291 -13.77 21.24 2.41
CA GLU A 291 -14.11 21.65 1.03
C GLU A 291 -14.76 20.48 0.28
N THR A 292 -15.70 20.75 -0.63
CA THR A 292 -16.18 19.76 -1.61
C THR A 292 -15.56 20.12 -2.96
N VAL A 293 -14.43 19.49 -3.29
CA VAL A 293 -13.68 19.74 -4.51
C VAL A 293 -13.47 18.43 -5.24
N PHE A 294 -13.73 18.44 -6.54
CA PHE A 294 -13.36 17.36 -7.46
C PHE A 294 -13.27 17.95 -8.86
N THR A 295 -12.07 18.39 -9.22
CA THR A 295 -11.77 18.96 -10.53
C THR A 295 -10.61 18.20 -11.16
N CYS A 296 -10.77 17.74 -12.40
CA CYS A 296 -9.80 16.93 -13.11
C CYS A 296 -9.85 17.22 -14.61
N THR A 297 -8.70 17.27 -15.27
CA THR A 297 -8.61 17.49 -16.73
C THR A 297 -7.93 16.32 -17.41
N GLY A 298 -8.51 15.81 -18.49
CA GLY A 298 -8.00 14.68 -19.25
C GLY A 298 -7.91 13.38 -18.46
N MET A 299 -8.80 13.18 -17.48
CA MET A 299 -8.87 11.97 -16.66
C MET A 299 -9.22 10.75 -17.50
N TYR A 300 -8.51 9.64 -17.31
CA TYR A 300 -8.77 8.40 -18.03
C TYR A 300 -8.76 7.17 -17.11
N ASP A 301 -9.30 6.07 -17.62
CA ASP A 301 -9.33 4.78 -16.93
C ASP A 301 -8.02 4.03 -17.19
N VAL A 302 -7.19 3.87 -16.15
CA VAL A 302 -5.89 3.19 -16.22
C VAL A 302 -6.04 1.72 -16.61
N ALA A 303 -7.03 1.01 -16.05
CA ALA A 303 -7.23 -0.41 -16.33
C ALA A 303 -7.58 -0.61 -17.81
N LEU A 304 -8.41 0.29 -18.35
CA LEU A 304 -8.71 0.30 -19.77
C LEU A 304 -7.49 0.65 -20.63
N SER A 305 -6.71 1.67 -20.25
CA SER A 305 -5.53 2.10 -21.02
C SER A 305 -4.47 0.99 -21.10
N LEU A 306 -4.29 0.23 -20.02
CA LEU A 306 -3.36 -0.91 -19.98
C LEU A 306 -3.80 -2.13 -20.81
N THR A 307 -5.06 -2.19 -21.23
CA THR A 307 -5.64 -3.35 -21.94
C THR A 307 -6.14 -3.03 -23.35
N ALA A 308 -6.38 -1.75 -23.65
CA ALA A 308 -6.88 -1.31 -24.94
C ALA A 308 -5.77 -1.27 -26.01
N GLU A 309 -6.16 -1.51 -27.26
CA GLU A 309 -5.27 -1.34 -28.42
C GLU A 309 -5.13 0.15 -28.81
N ASP A 310 -6.22 0.90 -28.65
CA ASP A 310 -6.28 2.33 -28.94
C ASP A 310 -6.18 3.17 -27.66
N ARG A 311 -5.66 4.39 -27.81
CA ARG A 311 -5.57 5.35 -26.70
C ARG A 311 -6.94 5.69 -26.13
N VAL A 312 -7.05 5.71 -24.81
CA VAL A 312 -8.29 6.03 -24.10
C VAL A 312 -8.59 7.53 -24.16
N VAL A 313 -9.86 7.86 -24.38
CA VAL A 313 -10.32 9.26 -24.40
C VAL A 313 -10.36 9.82 -22.98
N GLY A 314 -9.53 10.83 -22.71
CA GLY A 314 -9.55 11.58 -21.45
C GLY A 314 -10.76 12.50 -21.32
N ASN A 315 -11.24 12.68 -20.09
CA ASN A 315 -12.44 13.45 -19.75
C ASN A 315 -12.14 14.54 -18.71
N ASP A 316 -12.78 15.68 -18.88
CA ASP A 316 -12.70 16.79 -17.94
C ASP A 316 -13.91 16.77 -16.99
N ILE A 317 -13.71 17.19 -15.75
CA ILE A 317 -14.78 17.39 -14.78
C ILE A 317 -14.43 18.57 -13.86
N ALA A 318 -15.43 19.41 -13.59
CA ALA A 318 -15.39 20.46 -12.58
C ALA A 318 -16.63 20.30 -11.69
N ALA A 319 -16.51 19.50 -10.64
CA ALA A 319 -17.59 19.19 -9.70
C ALA A 319 -17.40 19.87 -8.33
N ASP A 320 -16.64 20.96 -8.29
CA ASP A 320 -16.45 21.75 -7.07
C ASP A 320 -17.80 22.28 -6.55
N GLY A 321 -18.02 22.16 -5.24
CA GLY A 321 -19.29 22.47 -4.57
C GLY A 321 -20.42 21.47 -4.82
N ASN A 322 -20.26 20.51 -5.74
CA ASN A 322 -21.32 19.57 -6.08
C ASN A 322 -21.24 18.31 -5.21
N THR A 323 -22.33 18.01 -4.49
CA THR A 323 -22.50 16.78 -3.71
C THR A 323 -23.15 15.67 -4.53
N LEU A 324 -23.83 16.02 -5.63
CA LEU A 324 -24.41 15.05 -6.55
C LEU A 324 -23.94 15.32 -7.98
N VAL A 325 -23.40 14.30 -8.63
CA VAL A 325 -23.00 14.33 -10.05
C VAL A 325 -23.80 13.27 -10.81
N MET A 326 -24.81 13.71 -11.55
CA MET A 326 -25.68 12.85 -12.36
C MET A 326 -25.09 12.67 -13.76
N ILE A 327 -24.88 11.43 -14.18
CA ILE A 327 -24.25 11.09 -15.47
C ILE A 327 -25.23 10.28 -16.30
N THR A 328 -25.72 10.87 -17.39
CA THR A 328 -26.75 10.29 -18.26
C THR A 328 -26.26 10.11 -19.70
N GLY A 329 -27.06 9.48 -20.55
CA GLY A 329 -26.77 9.31 -21.97
C GLY A 329 -26.81 7.85 -22.44
N ALA A 330 -26.68 7.65 -23.76
CA ALA A 330 -26.82 6.34 -24.40
C ALA A 330 -25.89 5.26 -23.80
N ASN A 331 -26.32 3.99 -23.91
CA ASN A 331 -25.48 2.85 -23.56
C ASN A 331 -24.17 2.86 -24.34
N GLN A 332 -23.09 2.38 -23.71
CA GLN A 332 -21.74 2.30 -24.29
C GLN A 332 -21.18 3.64 -24.83
N GLY A 333 -21.59 4.77 -24.23
CA GLY A 333 -21.01 6.11 -24.42
C GLY A 333 -19.85 6.45 -23.47
N GLY A 334 -19.30 5.46 -22.74
CA GLY A 334 -18.16 5.66 -21.83
C GLY A 334 -18.50 5.99 -20.37
N LYS A 335 -19.79 6.13 -20.00
CA LYS A 335 -20.23 6.54 -18.65
C LYS A 335 -19.65 5.70 -17.50
N SER A 336 -19.73 4.38 -17.58
CA SER A 336 -19.22 3.50 -16.52
C SER A 336 -17.69 3.53 -16.41
N ARG A 337 -16.98 3.71 -17.53
CA ARG A 337 -15.52 3.91 -17.56
C ARG A 337 -15.12 5.25 -16.96
N PHE A 338 -15.89 6.30 -17.25
CA PHE A 338 -15.72 7.60 -16.60
C PHE A 338 -15.92 7.49 -15.08
N LEU A 339 -17.00 6.85 -14.62
CA LEU A 339 -17.23 6.61 -13.19
C LEU A 339 -16.10 5.82 -12.53
N ARG A 340 -15.57 4.80 -13.23
CA ARG A 340 -14.41 4.05 -12.77
C ARG A 340 -13.18 4.94 -12.62
N SER A 341 -12.90 5.76 -13.63
CA SER A 341 -11.76 6.70 -13.60
C SER A 341 -11.87 7.70 -12.45
N VAL A 342 -13.08 8.17 -12.09
CA VAL A 342 -13.32 9.01 -10.90
C VAL A 342 -12.87 8.28 -9.63
N GLY A 343 -13.37 7.06 -9.41
CA GLY A 343 -13.06 6.27 -8.21
C GLY A 343 -11.58 5.90 -8.11
N LEU A 344 -11.01 5.42 -9.22
CA LEU A 344 -9.61 5.04 -9.27
C LEU A 344 -8.68 6.22 -8.98
N THR A 345 -8.94 7.36 -9.63
CA THR A 345 -8.13 8.57 -9.47
C THR A 345 -8.21 9.12 -8.05
N GLN A 346 -9.38 9.03 -7.40
CA GLN A 346 -9.55 9.34 -5.97
C GLN A 346 -8.69 8.42 -5.07
N LEU A 347 -8.72 7.10 -5.30
CA LEU A 347 -7.94 6.14 -4.53
C LEU A 347 -6.43 6.36 -4.73
N MET A 348 -5.98 6.59 -5.96
CA MET A 348 -4.57 6.87 -6.27
C MET A 348 -4.08 8.15 -5.58
N MET A 349 -4.86 9.24 -5.64
CA MET A 349 -4.55 10.46 -4.91
C MET A 349 -4.40 10.20 -3.42
N GLN A 350 -5.37 9.53 -2.79
CA GLN A 350 -5.33 9.25 -1.34
C GLN A 350 -4.18 8.31 -0.96
N ALA A 351 -3.77 7.41 -1.85
CA ALA A 351 -2.59 6.57 -1.63
C ALA A 351 -1.28 7.39 -1.67
N GLY A 352 -1.29 8.63 -2.16
CA GLY A 352 -0.10 9.45 -2.38
C GLY A 352 0.57 9.21 -3.74
N LEU A 353 -0.12 8.56 -4.68
CA LEU A 353 0.34 8.35 -6.05
C LEU A 353 0.10 9.59 -6.92
N PHE A 354 0.67 9.57 -8.12
CA PHE A 354 0.21 10.40 -9.22
C PHE A 354 -1.22 9.98 -9.64
N ALA A 355 -1.92 10.88 -10.33
CA ALA A 355 -3.24 10.65 -10.90
C ALA A 355 -3.14 10.45 -12.43
N PRO A 356 -4.00 9.59 -13.02
CA PRO A 356 -4.09 9.36 -14.47
C PRO A 356 -4.88 10.49 -15.14
N ALA A 357 -4.27 11.67 -15.16
CA ALA A 357 -4.86 12.90 -15.65
C ALA A 357 -3.78 13.94 -15.98
N GLN A 358 -4.15 15.00 -16.69
CA GLN A 358 -3.28 16.14 -16.94
C GLN A 358 -3.19 17.07 -15.73
N SER A 359 -4.29 17.21 -14.99
CA SER A 359 -4.34 17.92 -13.70
C SER A 359 -5.47 17.36 -12.85
N MET A 360 -5.31 17.38 -11.53
CA MET A 360 -6.33 16.95 -10.58
C MET A 360 -6.21 17.75 -9.29
N ARG A 361 -7.35 18.22 -8.78
CA ARG A 361 -7.52 18.79 -7.46
C ARG A 361 -8.77 18.19 -6.84
N ALA A 362 -8.67 17.58 -5.67
CA ALA A 362 -9.82 16.96 -5.03
C ALA A 362 -9.70 16.90 -3.49
N THR A 363 -10.86 16.84 -2.83
CA THR A 363 -10.92 16.59 -1.39
C THR A 363 -10.76 15.10 -1.11
N ALA A 364 -9.87 14.74 -0.18
CA ALA A 364 -9.79 13.37 0.32
C ALA A 364 -11.07 13.00 1.10
N ARG A 365 -11.54 11.76 0.91
CA ARG A 365 -12.81 11.25 1.42
C ARG A 365 -12.55 10.14 2.45
N PRO A 366 -13.31 10.10 3.56
CA PRO A 366 -13.14 9.10 4.61
C PRO A 366 -13.47 7.67 4.19
N GLY A 367 -14.09 7.50 3.02
CA GLY A 367 -14.18 6.22 2.33
C GLY A 367 -14.72 6.41 0.92
N VAL A 368 -14.39 5.47 0.03
CA VAL A 368 -14.91 5.39 -1.33
C VAL A 368 -15.69 4.09 -1.42
N TYR A 369 -16.95 4.16 -1.84
CA TYR A 369 -17.86 3.03 -1.90
C TYR A 369 -18.45 2.92 -3.30
N THR A 370 -18.79 1.70 -3.70
CA THR A 370 -19.41 1.43 -4.99
C THR A 370 -20.75 0.74 -4.80
N HIS A 371 -21.69 1.06 -5.67
CA HIS A 371 -22.92 0.33 -5.82
C HIS A 371 -23.20 0.12 -7.31
N PHE A 372 -22.63 -0.95 -7.84
CA PHE A 372 -22.72 -1.28 -9.26
C PHE A 372 -23.77 -2.36 -9.47
N LYS A 373 -24.54 -2.24 -10.55
CA LYS A 373 -25.47 -3.27 -10.99
C LYS A 373 -24.74 -4.61 -11.13
N ARG A 374 -25.27 -5.65 -10.49
CA ARG A 374 -24.74 -7.01 -10.57
C ARG A 374 -25.54 -7.83 -11.59
N GLU A 375 -24.86 -8.73 -12.28
CA GLU A 375 -25.50 -9.73 -13.13
C GLU A 375 -26.28 -10.74 -12.28
N GLU A 376 -27.24 -11.41 -12.90
CA GLU A 376 -28.07 -12.40 -12.19
C GLU A 376 -27.24 -13.61 -11.78
N ASP A 377 -27.34 -13.96 -10.49
CA ASP A 377 -26.77 -15.18 -9.95
C ASP A 377 -27.89 -16.21 -9.79
N ALA A 378 -27.65 -17.44 -10.26
CA ALA A 378 -28.58 -18.55 -10.09
C ALA A 378 -28.77 -18.95 -8.62
N ALA A 379 -27.90 -18.48 -7.71
CA ALA A 379 -27.98 -18.69 -6.27
C ALA A 379 -28.84 -17.66 -5.50
N MET A 380 -29.45 -16.68 -6.17
CA MET A 380 -30.26 -15.65 -5.52
C MET A 380 -31.46 -16.23 -4.76
N GLN A 381 -31.57 -15.90 -3.47
CA GLN A 381 -32.67 -16.35 -2.59
C GLN A 381 -33.84 -15.35 -2.54
N ARG A 382 -33.67 -14.14 -3.10
CA ARG A 382 -34.61 -13.00 -3.04
C ARG A 382 -34.80 -12.37 -4.42
N GLY A 383 -35.80 -11.50 -4.54
CA GLY A 383 -35.98 -10.70 -5.75
C GLY A 383 -34.82 -9.72 -5.97
N LYS A 384 -34.48 -9.43 -7.23
CA LYS A 384 -33.33 -8.61 -7.62
C LYS A 384 -33.29 -7.22 -6.97
N LEU A 385 -34.43 -6.53 -6.93
CA LEU A 385 -34.57 -5.23 -6.26
C LEU A 385 -34.36 -5.34 -4.74
N ASP A 386 -34.89 -6.40 -4.12
CA ASP A 386 -34.76 -6.62 -2.68
C ASP A 386 -33.30 -6.84 -2.27
N GLU A 387 -32.56 -7.64 -3.04
CA GLU A 387 -31.12 -7.82 -2.82
C GLU A 387 -30.32 -6.53 -3.05
N GLU A 388 -30.68 -5.76 -4.09
CA GLU A 388 -30.07 -4.48 -4.39
C GLU A 388 -30.27 -3.47 -3.25
N LEU A 389 -31.48 -3.39 -2.68
CA LEU A 389 -31.79 -2.56 -1.52
C LEU A 389 -31.02 -3.00 -0.26
N HIS A 390 -30.93 -4.30 0.00
CA HIS A 390 -30.15 -4.81 1.13
C HIS A 390 -28.65 -4.52 0.99
N ARG A 391 -28.10 -4.56 -0.24
CA ARG A 391 -26.71 -4.17 -0.50
C ARG A 391 -26.50 -2.68 -0.29
N MET A 392 -27.38 -1.83 -0.80
CA MET A 392 -27.31 -0.39 -0.54
C MET A 392 -27.41 -0.09 0.96
N SER A 393 -28.37 -0.68 1.69
CA SER A 393 -28.51 -0.50 3.14
C SER A 393 -27.22 -0.84 3.89
N ARG A 394 -26.63 -2.01 3.63
CA ARG A 394 -25.35 -2.42 4.25
C ARG A 394 -24.20 -1.47 3.90
N THR A 395 -24.19 -0.94 2.68
CA THR A 395 -23.18 0.03 2.25
C THR A 395 -23.31 1.32 3.05
N ILE A 396 -24.53 1.85 3.14
CA ILE A 396 -24.85 3.07 3.90
C ILE A 396 -24.50 2.90 5.39
N ASP A 397 -24.81 1.75 6.00
CA ASP A 397 -24.49 1.47 7.41
C ASP A 397 -22.98 1.50 7.71
N LEU A 398 -22.15 1.23 6.70
CA LEU A 398 -20.68 1.22 6.82
C LEU A 398 -20.03 2.55 6.39
N MET A 399 -20.80 3.47 5.79
CA MET A 399 -20.28 4.71 5.24
C MET A 399 -20.10 5.78 6.31
N PRO A 400 -18.90 6.36 6.47
CA PRO A 400 -18.72 7.56 7.29
C PRO A 400 -19.37 8.77 6.60
N THR A 401 -19.71 9.80 7.39
CA THR A 401 -20.16 11.10 6.86
C THR A 401 -19.13 11.68 5.90
N ASN A 402 -19.57 12.39 4.86
CA ASN A 402 -18.72 12.95 3.80
C ASN A 402 -17.94 11.94 2.94
N ALA A 403 -18.32 10.66 2.96
CA ALA A 403 -17.79 9.64 2.05
C ALA A 403 -18.09 9.94 0.57
N MET A 404 -17.50 9.15 -0.32
CA MET A 404 -17.82 9.14 -1.74
C MET A 404 -18.55 7.84 -2.11
N LEU A 405 -19.66 7.95 -2.83
CA LEU A 405 -20.40 6.82 -3.37
C LEU A 405 -20.45 6.87 -4.90
N LEU A 406 -20.10 5.76 -5.54
CA LEU A 406 -20.12 5.59 -6.99
C LEU A 406 -21.21 4.60 -7.37
N CYS A 407 -22.29 5.11 -7.96
CA CYS A 407 -23.44 4.32 -8.37
C CYS A 407 -23.41 4.09 -9.88
N ASN A 408 -23.40 2.83 -10.31
CA ASN A 408 -23.47 2.46 -11.73
C ASN A 408 -24.75 1.66 -11.99
N GLU A 409 -25.73 2.30 -12.63
CA GLU A 409 -27.04 1.71 -12.93
C GLU A 409 -27.76 1.13 -11.69
N SER A 410 -27.62 1.81 -10.54
CA SER A 410 -28.30 1.42 -9.31
C SER A 410 -29.82 1.55 -9.46
N PHE A 411 -30.56 0.55 -8.97
CA PHE A 411 -32.03 0.46 -8.98
C PHE A 411 -32.67 0.34 -10.36
N ALA A 412 -31.89 0.01 -11.40
CA ALA A 412 -32.38 -0.26 -12.75
C ALA A 412 -33.02 -1.66 -12.92
N SER A 413 -33.28 -2.36 -11.80
CA SER A 413 -33.78 -3.74 -11.75
C SER A 413 -35.31 -3.86 -11.65
N THR A 414 -36.03 -2.75 -11.48
CA THR A 414 -37.50 -2.67 -11.44
C THR A 414 -38.03 -1.70 -12.51
N ASN A 415 -39.33 -1.43 -12.51
CA ASN A 415 -39.93 -0.43 -13.38
C ASN A 415 -39.30 0.96 -13.13
N GLU A 416 -39.13 1.74 -14.20
CA GLU A 416 -38.37 3.00 -14.16
C GLU A 416 -38.93 4.00 -13.14
N ARG A 417 -40.26 4.07 -13.01
CA ARG A 417 -40.92 4.98 -12.07
C ARG A 417 -40.62 4.64 -10.62
N GLU A 418 -40.79 3.38 -10.23
CA GLU A 418 -40.52 2.89 -8.87
C GLU A 418 -39.03 3.02 -8.53
N GLY A 419 -38.15 2.59 -9.44
CA GLY A 419 -36.72 2.73 -9.23
C GLY A 419 -36.29 4.20 -9.10
N SER A 420 -36.93 5.11 -9.83
CA SER A 420 -36.64 6.55 -9.76
C SER A 420 -37.04 7.14 -8.41
N GLN A 421 -38.21 6.75 -7.89
CA GLN A 421 -38.67 7.19 -6.58
C GLN A 421 -37.76 6.70 -5.44
N ILE A 422 -37.35 5.42 -5.51
CA ILE A 422 -36.44 4.82 -4.55
C ILE A 422 -35.08 5.52 -4.61
N ALA A 423 -34.50 5.66 -5.80
CA ALA A 423 -33.19 6.27 -6.00
C ALA A 423 -33.19 7.74 -5.53
N SER A 424 -34.20 8.53 -5.91
CA SER A 424 -34.35 9.92 -5.47
C SER A 424 -34.38 10.04 -3.94
N SER A 425 -35.19 9.21 -3.27
CA SER A 425 -35.29 9.23 -1.80
C SER A 425 -33.96 8.92 -1.12
N ILE A 426 -33.21 7.93 -1.64
CA ILE A 426 -31.89 7.56 -1.11
C ILE A 426 -30.86 8.66 -1.38
N LEU A 427 -30.86 9.25 -2.57
CA LEU A 427 -29.93 10.31 -2.96
C LEU A 427 -30.08 11.55 -2.10
N HIS A 428 -31.32 11.99 -1.82
CA HIS A 428 -31.57 13.10 -0.89
C HIS A 428 -30.98 12.82 0.49
N GLY A 429 -31.24 11.64 1.06
CA GLY A 429 -30.66 11.26 2.35
C GLY A 429 -29.13 11.23 2.36
N LEU A 430 -28.50 10.74 1.29
CA LEU A 430 -27.04 10.73 1.17
C LEU A 430 -26.44 12.13 1.05
N VAL A 431 -27.03 12.97 0.20
CA VAL A 431 -26.56 14.35 -0.01
C VAL A 431 -26.69 15.16 1.28
N ASP A 432 -27.77 14.98 2.05
CA ASP A 432 -27.98 15.65 3.34
C ASP A 432 -26.91 15.29 4.39
N THR A 433 -26.24 14.13 4.26
CA THR A 433 -25.11 13.73 5.12
C THR A 433 -23.75 14.24 4.63
N GLY A 434 -23.71 15.04 3.57
CA GLY A 434 -22.49 15.55 2.93
C GLY A 434 -21.78 14.52 2.04
N THR A 435 -22.39 13.35 1.81
CA THR A 435 -21.84 12.33 0.91
C THR A 435 -21.78 12.87 -0.50
N THR A 436 -20.64 12.69 -1.17
CA THR A 436 -20.50 13.00 -2.60
C THR A 436 -20.88 11.79 -3.42
N VAL A 437 -21.91 11.92 -4.24
CA VAL A 437 -22.45 10.82 -5.04
C VAL A 437 -22.22 11.07 -6.53
N PHE A 438 -21.58 10.12 -7.19
CA PHE A 438 -21.54 10.06 -8.65
C PHE A 438 -22.51 8.97 -9.11
N PHE A 439 -23.52 9.34 -9.89
CA PHE A 439 -24.62 8.46 -10.24
C PHE A 439 -24.76 8.33 -11.76
N VAL A 440 -24.34 7.18 -12.30
CA VAL A 440 -24.56 6.81 -13.69
C VAL A 440 -25.92 6.13 -13.80
N THR A 441 -26.81 6.67 -14.64
CA THR A 441 -28.14 6.10 -14.87
C THR A 441 -28.64 6.24 -16.30
N HIS A 442 -29.58 5.37 -16.62
CA HIS A 442 -30.41 5.40 -17.83
C HIS A 442 -31.83 5.89 -17.58
N MET A 443 -32.19 6.08 -16.31
CA MET A 443 -33.52 6.43 -15.87
C MET A 443 -33.73 7.92 -16.09
N PHE A 444 -34.46 8.27 -17.15
CA PHE A 444 -34.69 9.65 -17.53
C PHE A 444 -35.55 10.35 -16.48
N ASP A 445 -36.60 9.68 -16.01
CA ASP A 445 -37.51 10.23 -14.99
C ASP A 445 -36.77 10.65 -13.71
N LEU A 446 -35.81 9.84 -13.24
CA LEU A 446 -34.96 10.18 -12.09
C LEU A 446 -34.14 11.44 -12.36
N ALA A 447 -33.42 11.46 -13.48
CA ALA A 447 -32.52 12.56 -13.80
C ALA A 447 -33.27 13.86 -14.07
N ASP A 448 -34.43 13.80 -14.73
CA ASP A 448 -35.29 14.94 -15.05
C ASP A 448 -35.97 15.52 -13.79
N SER A 449 -36.45 14.66 -12.88
CA SER A 449 -36.98 15.09 -11.57
C SER A 449 -35.92 15.84 -10.77
N LEU A 450 -34.73 15.26 -10.62
CA LEU A 450 -33.62 15.89 -9.91
C LEU A 450 -33.12 17.16 -10.61
N HIS A 451 -33.22 17.23 -11.93
CA HIS A 451 -32.86 18.45 -12.68
C HIS A 451 -33.87 19.57 -12.46
N THR A 452 -35.15 19.24 -12.37
CA THR A 452 -36.23 20.19 -12.08
C THR A 452 -36.17 20.70 -10.64
N GLU A 453 -35.77 19.82 -9.71
CA GLU A 453 -35.55 20.13 -8.30
C GLU A 453 -34.16 20.71 -8.01
N ALA A 454 -33.30 20.83 -9.03
CA ALA A 454 -31.87 20.99 -8.86
C ALA A 454 -31.49 22.17 -7.96
N SER A 455 -30.70 21.85 -6.93
CA SER A 455 -29.94 22.82 -6.16
C SER A 455 -28.65 23.21 -6.89
N ASP A 456 -28.01 24.29 -6.44
CA ASP A 456 -26.67 24.71 -6.88
C ASP A 456 -25.56 23.68 -6.58
N THR A 457 -25.89 22.55 -5.93
CA THR A 457 -24.96 21.48 -5.53
C THR A 457 -25.08 20.21 -6.38
N THR A 458 -25.81 20.27 -7.51
CA THR A 458 -25.98 19.14 -8.43
C THR A 458 -25.42 19.45 -9.82
N LEU A 459 -24.49 18.61 -10.28
CA LEU A 459 -23.91 18.68 -11.61
C LEU A 459 -24.53 17.62 -12.53
N PHE A 460 -25.00 18.04 -13.70
CA PHE A 460 -25.51 17.14 -14.74
C PHE A 460 -24.50 17.00 -15.87
N LEU A 461 -24.13 15.76 -16.14
CA LEU A 461 -23.21 15.34 -17.18
C LEU A 461 -23.91 14.39 -18.15
N ARG A 462 -23.48 14.43 -19.42
CA ARG A 462 -24.01 13.60 -20.49
C ARG A 462 -22.89 13.03 -21.36
N ALA A 463 -23.02 11.77 -21.74
CA ALA A 463 -22.21 11.22 -22.81
C ALA A 463 -22.48 11.95 -24.14
N GLU A 464 -21.44 12.57 -24.70
CA GLU A 464 -21.51 13.28 -25.97
C GLU A 464 -21.79 12.30 -27.12
N ARG A 465 -22.69 12.74 -28.00
CA ARG A 465 -23.04 12.04 -29.23
C ARG A 465 -23.07 13.07 -30.36
N ARG A 466 -22.36 12.78 -31.44
CA ARG A 466 -22.40 13.62 -32.64
C ARG A 466 -23.73 13.45 -33.38
N PRO A 467 -24.13 14.41 -34.24
CA PRO A 467 -25.39 14.33 -34.99
C PRO A 467 -25.53 13.10 -35.89
N ASP A 468 -24.41 12.53 -36.36
CA ASP A 468 -24.34 11.28 -37.14
C ASP A 468 -24.49 10.01 -36.29
N GLY A 469 -24.55 10.16 -34.97
CA GLY A 469 -24.68 9.08 -34.00
C GLY A 469 -23.36 8.48 -33.52
N GLU A 470 -22.21 9.00 -33.98
CA GLU A 470 -20.89 8.61 -33.51
C GLU A 470 -20.73 8.94 -32.01
N ARG A 471 -20.06 8.05 -31.29
CA ARG A 471 -19.77 8.19 -29.87
C ARG A 471 -18.34 8.67 -29.70
N THR A 472 -18.18 9.85 -29.11
CA THR A 472 -16.86 10.44 -28.88
C THR A 472 -16.22 9.96 -27.59
N PHE A 473 -16.98 9.24 -26.75
CA PHE A 473 -16.61 8.83 -25.39
C PHE A 473 -16.30 9.99 -24.43
N ARG A 474 -16.61 11.24 -24.83
CA ARG A 474 -16.52 12.41 -23.98
C ARG A 474 -17.77 12.55 -23.13
N ILE A 475 -17.58 12.95 -21.88
CA ILE A 475 -18.62 13.32 -20.94
C ILE A 475 -18.62 14.84 -20.83
N ILE A 476 -19.75 15.47 -21.15
CA ILE A 476 -19.89 16.94 -21.21
C ILE A 476 -20.98 17.41 -20.27
N PRO A 477 -20.89 18.62 -19.70
CA PRO A 477 -22.00 19.23 -18.97
C PRO A 477 -23.24 19.34 -19.84
N GLY A 478 -24.40 19.00 -19.29
CA GLY A 478 -25.67 19.13 -20.00
C GLY A 478 -26.84 18.51 -19.26
N ALA A 479 -28.03 19.09 -19.48
CA ALA A 479 -29.29 18.56 -18.97
C ALA A 479 -29.55 17.12 -19.47
N PRO A 480 -30.24 16.30 -18.67
CA PRO A 480 -30.67 14.97 -19.11
C PRO A 480 -31.52 15.07 -20.38
N LEU A 481 -31.40 14.08 -21.25
CA LEU A 481 -32.23 13.97 -22.45
C LEU A 481 -33.01 12.67 -22.44
N PRO A 482 -34.23 12.62 -23.03
CA PRO A 482 -34.93 11.37 -23.28
C PRO A 482 -34.06 10.51 -24.20
N THR A 483 -33.48 9.43 -23.67
CA THR A 483 -32.57 8.56 -24.42
C THR A 483 -33.24 7.26 -24.84
N SER A 484 -34.41 7.31 -25.48
CA SER A 484 -34.97 6.14 -26.16
C SER A 484 -34.34 5.96 -27.54
N PHE A 485 -33.05 5.60 -27.59
CA PHE A 485 -32.35 5.37 -28.86
C PHE A 485 -32.58 3.96 -29.44
N GLY A 486 -33.61 3.25 -28.94
CA GLY A 486 -34.07 2.00 -29.53
C GLY A 486 -34.44 2.17 -31.00
N GLU A 487 -35.01 3.33 -31.35
CA GLU A 487 -35.37 3.68 -32.74
C GLU A 487 -34.16 3.86 -33.65
N ASP A 488 -33.09 4.50 -33.18
CA ASP A 488 -31.86 4.66 -33.97
C ASP A 488 -31.11 3.33 -34.14
N LEU A 489 -31.11 2.49 -33.10
CA LEU A 489 -30.55 1.14 -33.17
C LEU A 489 -31.37 0.27 -34.12
N TYR A 490 -32.70 0.37 -34.04
CA TYR A 490 -33.64 -0.29 -34.93
C TYR A 490 -33.43 0.16 -36.38
N GLN A 491 -33.33 1.47 -36.64
CA GLN A 491 -33.09 2.01 -37.98
C GLN A 491 -31.74 1.52 -38.55
N ARG A 492 -30.70 1.43 -37.73
CA ARG A 492 -29.39 0.95 -38.18
C ARG A 492 -29.38 -0.56 -38.48
N ILE A 493 -30.04 -1.37 -37.66
CA ILE A 493 -30.07 -2.83 -37.81
C ILE A 493 -31.05 -3.26 -38.91
N PHE A 494 -32.23 -2.65 -38.94
CA PHE A 494 -33.32 -3.07 -39.82
C PHE A 494 -33.51 -2.16 -41.04
N GLY A 495 -32.84 -1.00 -41.12
CA GLY A 495 -32.93 -0.08 -42.26
C GLY A 495 -34.26 0.67 -42.37
N VAL A 496 -35.15 0.56 -41.38
CA VAL A 496 -36.51 1.13 -41.40
C VAL A 496 -36.69 2.00 -40.16
N ARG A 497 -37.32 3.18 -40.30
CA ARG A 497 -37.73 3.99 -39.13
C ARG A 497 -39.02 3.41 -38.55
N LEU A 498 -39.10 3.34 -37.23
CA LEU A 498 -40.36 3.01 -36.57
C LEU A 498 -41.34 4.16 -36.82
N GLU A 499 -42.40 3.89 -37.57
CA GLU A 499 -43.51 4.83 -37.70
C GLU A 499 -44.34 4.76 -36.42
N HIS A 500 -44.43 5.87 -35.68
CA HIS A 500 -45.38 5.97 -34.58
C HIS A 500 -46.79 5.87 -35.16
N SER A 501 -47.41 4.70 -35.02
CA SER A 501 -48.86 4.60 -35.15
C SER A 501 -49.46 5.39 -34.00
N SER A 502 -49.94 6.60 -34.29
CA SER A 502 -50.79 7.38 -33.41
C SER A 502 -52.08 6.62 -33.17
N LEU A 503 -52.06 5.72 -32.18
CA LEU A 503 -53.26 5.17 -31.58
C LEU A 503 -53.75 6.17 -30.52
N ILE A 504 -54.86 6.80 -30.88
CA ILE A 504 -55.71 7.70 -30.11
C ILE A 504 -56.17 7.05 -28.80
#